data_AF-A0A849Q6F9-F1
#
_entry.id   AF-A0A849Q6F9-F1
#
_cell.length_a   1.000
_cell.length_b   1.000
_cell.length_c   1.000
_cell.angle_alpha   90.00
_cell.angle_beta   90.00
_cell.angle_gamma   90.00
#
_symmetry.space_group_name_H-M   'P 1'
#
loop_
_entity.id
_entity.type
_entity.pdbx_description
1 polymer ?
#
loop_
_entity_poly.entity_id
_entity_poly.type
_entity_poly.pdbx_seq_one_letter_code
_entity_poly.pdbx_strand_id
1 'polypeptide(L)'
;MRYGVKAALTDAWVMAEMDVDLLEVHIGLEDLPRRGESMVSTFRSIRSERGHDLIVHAPEFMMVTGIASLVDPSSPDDALREMSTRMLEAAIRFAGDVDANMVIVHPGGIYPSTEDPRARGGIDRLTGSLGELGDIAGDAGVAITLENMPWFYHRKPLDGGKTQRWQSTILVDPGDAGPLMGLVDGLTLDVSHGYLHSPGGGNGCDTRVHRCPRGPDPTSAPVRRTPSRP
;
A
#
# COMPACT_ATOMS: atom_id res chain seq x y z
N MET A 1 -13.20 -19.69 2.13
CA MET A 1 -12.73 -18.37 2.61
C MET A 1 -11.52 -18.05 1.77
N ARG A 2 -11.47 -16.86 1.16
CA ARG A 2 -10.31 -16.44 0.38
C ARG A 2 -9.35 -15.67 1.29
N TYR A 3 -8.05 -15.94 1.22
CA TYR A 3 -7.02 -15.25 1.98
C TYR A 3 -6.15 -14.42 1.05
N GLY A 4 -5.73 -13.25 1.51
CA GLY A 4 -4.83 -12.37 0.77
C GLY A 4 -3.62 -11.99 1.61
N VAL A 5 -2.53 -11.63 0.93
CA VAL A 5 -1.34 -11.06 1.56
C VAL A 5 -0.98 -9.74 0.87
N LYS A 6 -0.62 -8.74 1.66
CA LYS A 6 -0.05 -7.49 1.18
C LYS A 6 1.47 -7.55 1.26
N ALA A 7 2.14 -7.24 0.16
CA ALA A 7 3.59 -7.24 0.05
C ALA A 7 4.08 -5.90 -0.50
N ALA A 8 5.24 -5.45 -0.04
CA ALA A 8 6.00 -4.48 -0.82
C ALA A 8 6.37 -5.11 -2.18
N LEU A 9 6.50 -4.28 -3.20
CA LEU A 9 6.86 -4.72 -4.55
C LEU A 9 8.06 -5.69 -4.57
N THR A 10 9.11 -5.40 -3.79
CA THR A 10 10.34 -6.20 -3.72
C THR A 10 10.16 -7.58 -3.09
N ASP A 11 9.13 -7.75 -2.26
CA ASP A 11 8.87 -8.99 -1.51
C ASP A 11 7.77 -9.85 -2.16
N ALA A 12 7.11 -9.33 -3.20
CA ALA A 12 5.97 -9.97 -3.84
C ALA A 12 6.24 -11.41 -4.30
N TRP A 13 7.42 -11.70 -4.84
CA TRP A 13 7.80 -13.06 -5.26
C TRP A 13 7.89 -14.04 -4.07
N VAL A 14 8.40 -13.59 -2.93
CA VAL A 14 8.48 -14.43 -1.73
C VAL A 14 7.07 -14.70 -1.20
N MET A 15 6.21 -13.68 -1.22
CA MET A 15 4.83 -13.82 -0.75
C MET A 15 3.95 -14.63 -1.71
N ALA A 16 4.27 -14.66 -3.00
CA ALA A 16 3.59 -15.49 -3.99
C ALA A 16 3.79 -17.00 -3.78
N GLU A 17 4.75 -17.42 -2.94
CA GLU A 17 4.91 -18.82 -2.52
C GLU A 17 3.93 -19.23 -1.42
N MET A 18 3.24 -18.28 -0.80
CA MET A 18 2.23 -18.57 0.21
C MET A 18 0.97 -19.16 -0.44
N ASP A 19 0.30 -20.04 0.31
CA ASP A 19 -1.01 -20.59 -0.06
C ASP A 19 -2.10 -19.55 0.23
N VAL A 20 -2.17 -18.53 -0.63
CA VAL A 20 -3.14 -17.44 -0.62
C VAL A 20 -3.89 -17.38 -1.94
N ASP A 21 -5.06 -16.75 -1.94
CA ASP A 21 -5.85 -16.53 -3.16
C ASP A 21 -5.50 -15.22 -3.86
N LEU A 22 -4.92 -14.27 -3.12
CA LEU A 22 -4.77 -12.88 -3.53
C LEU A 22 -3.44 -12.30 -3.05
N LEU A 23 -2.77 -11.59 -3.94
CA LEU A 23 -1.56 -10.82 -3.65
C LEU A 23 -1.83 -9.34 -3.90
N GLU A 24 -1.86 -8.57 -2.83
CA GLU A 24 -1.89 -7.11 -2.89
C GLU A 24 -0.45 -6.58 -2.91
N VAL A 25 -0.14 -5.78 -3.92
CA VAL A 25 1.20 -5.25 -4.16
C VAL A 25 1.19 -3.77 -3.86
N HIS A 26 1.91 -3.37 -2.81
CA HIS A 26 2.11 -1.97 -2.46
C HIS A 26 3.25 -1.39 -3.28
N ILE A 27 2.93 -0.36 -4.07
CA ILE A 27 3.89 0.37 -4.88
C ILE A 27 4.54 1.47 -4.03
N GLY A 28 5.87 1.42 -3.90
CA GLY A 28 6.67 2.45 -3.27
C GLY A 28 6.93 3.67 -4.15
N LEU A 29 7.46 4.73 -3.53
CA LEU A 29 7.82 5.99 -4.18
C LEU A 29 8.78 5.83 -5.35
N GLU A 30 9.75 4.94 -5.19
CA GLU A 30 10.81 4.65 -6.13
C GLU A 30 10.40 3.69 -7.25
N ASP A 31 9.25 3.03 -7.12
CA ASP A 31 8.87 1.91 -8.00
C ASP A 31 8.22 2.40 -9.30
N LEU A 32 7.48 3.52 -9.26
CA LEU A 32 6.76 4.03 -10.42
C LEU A 32 7.66 4.58 -11.53
N PRO A 33 8.73 5.34 -11.24
CA PRO A 33 9.71 5.72 -12.27
C PRO A 33 10.56 4.53 -12.74
N ARG A 34 10.61 3.44 -11.96
CA ARG A 34 11.36 2.21 -12.25
C ARG A 34 10.52 1.13 -12.91
N ARG A 35 9.39 1.49 -13.54
CA ARG A 35 8.61 0.64 -14.48
C ARG A 35 9.47 0.14 -15.63
N GLY A 36 10.33 -0.82 -15.34
CA GLY A 36 11.00 -1.62 -16.33
C GLY A 36 10.07 -2.75 -16.75
N GLU A 37 10.18 -3.16 -18.00
CA GLU A 37 9.51 -4.35 -18.53
C GLU A 37 9.70 -5.58 -17.61
N SER A 38 10.85 -5.67 -16.92
CA SER A 38 11.14 -6.75 -15.96
C SER A 38 10.18 -6.81 -14.77
N MET A 39 9.68 -5.67 -14.29
CA MET A 39 8.72 -5.61 -13.19
C MET A 39 7.35 -6.09 -13.66
N VAL A 40 6.88 -5.58 -14.80
CA VAL A 40 5.62 -6.01 -15.40
C VAL A 40 5.65 -7.51 -15.72
N SER A 41 6.75 -8.01 -16.30
CA SER A 41 6.94 -9.44 -16.57
C SER A 41 6.91 -10.27 -15.29
N THR A 42 7.53 -9.78 -14.21
CA THR A 42 7.50 -10.44 -12.90
C THR A 42 6.08 -10.67 -12.39
N PHE A 43 5.25 -9.62 -12.36
CA PHE A 43 3.90 -9.75 -11.81
C PHE A 43 2.98 -10.57 -12.72
N ARG A 44 3.12 -10.42 -14.04
CA ARG A 44 2.42 -11.30 -15.00
C ARG A 44 2.79 -12.77 -14.80
N SER A 45 4.07 -13.07 -14.56
CA SER A 45 4.53 -14.42 -14.21
C SER A 45 3.92 -14.92 -12.90
N ILE A 46 3.86 -14.09 -11.84
CA ILE A 46 3.20 -14.48 -10.59
C ILE A 46 1.75 -14.90 -10.85
N ARG A 47 0.97 -14.09 -11.58
CA ARG A 47 -0.42 -14.41 -11.91
C ARG A 47 -0.52 -15.69 -12.74
N SER A 48 0.23 -15.78 -13.84
CA SER A 48 0.11 -16.89 -14.79
C SER A 48 0.66 -18.22 -14.27
N GLU A 49 1.72 -18.20 -13.47
CA GLU A 49 2.40 -19.40 -12.96
C GLU A 49 1.84 -19.86 -11.61
N ARG A 50 1.41 -18.93 -10.75
CA ARG A 50 0.93 -19.24 -9.39
C ARG A 50 -0.58 -19.11 -9.24
N GLY A 51 -1.28 -18.51 -10.19
CA GLY A 51 -2.74 -18.41 -10.18
C GLY A 51 -3.30 -17.38 -9.19
N HIS A 52 -2.46 -16.52 -8.61
CA HIS A 52 -2.89 -15.49 -7.67
C HIS A 52 -3.61 -14.35 -8.37
N ASP A 53 -4.74 -13.91 -7.80
CA ASP A 53 -5.34 -12.63 -8.19
C ASP A 53 -4.45 -11.49 -7.69
N LEU A 54 -4.23 -10.49 -8.55
CA LEU A 54 -3.42 -9.34 -8.22
C LEU A 54 -4.29 -8.13 -7.88
N ILE A 55 -3.93 -7.45 -6.78
CA ILE A 55 -4.40 -6.11 -6.44
C ILE A 55 -3.18 -5.20 -6.42
N VAL A 56 -3.31 -4.01 -7.00
CA VAL A 56 -2.32 -2.95 -6.82
C VAL A 56 -2.80 -2.01 -5.73
N HIS A 57 -1.95 -1.70 -4.76
CA HIS A 57 -2.22 -0.64 -3.81
C HIS A 57 -1.40 0.59 -4.21
N ALA A 58 -2.09 1.69 -4.51
CA ALA A 58 -1.46 2.93 -4.91
C ALA A 58 -0.52 3.47 -3.82
N PRO A 59 0.53 4.24 -4.17
CA PRO A 59 1.41 4.83 -3.18
C PRO A 59 0.64 5.79 -2.26
N GLU A 60 0.90 5.68 -0.97
CA GLU A 60 0.36 6.60 0.03
C GLU A 60 1.10 7.96 0.03
N PHE A 61 2.36 7.96 -0.39
CA PHE A 61 3.21 9.15 -0.44
C PHE A 61 3.70 9.40 -1.87
N MET A 62 4.08 10.65 -2.13
CA MET A 62 4.84 11.09 -3.32
C MET A 62 5.92 12.11 -2.95
N MET A 63 6.98 12.21 -3.76
CA MET A 63 8.02 13.22 -3.57
C MET A 63 7.67 14.51 -4.31
N VAL A 64 7.47 15.60 -3.57
CA VAL A 64 7.23 16.95 -4.10
C VAL A 64 8.41 17.83 -3.72
N THR A 65 9.18 18.29 -4.69
CA THR A 65 10.36 19.17 -4.46
C THR A 65 11.36 18.61 -3.43
N GLY A 66 11.53 17.28 -3.39
CA GLY A 66 12.41 16.60 -2.43
C GLY A 66 11.82 16.37 -1.04
N ILE A 67 10.54 16.70 -0.84
CA ILE A 67 9.80 16.48 0.41
C ILE A 67 8.69 15.46 0.16
N ALA A 68 8.60 14.42 0.97
CA ALA A 68 7.44 13.54 0.87
C ALA A 68 6.17 14.23 1.35
N SER A 69 5.18 14.13 0.48
CA SER A 69 3.82 14.58 0.70
C SER A 69 2.91 13.37 0.56
N LEU A 70 1.78 13.37 1.28
CA LEU A 70 0.74 12.38 1.06
C LEU A 70 0.18 12.57 -0.35
N VAL A 71 -0.16 11.46 -1.00
CA VAL A 71 -1.03 11.50 -2.17
C VAL A 71 -2.42 11.89 -1.67
N ASP A 72 -2.90 13.05 -2.12
CA ASP A 72 -4.14 13.66 -1.62
C ASP A 72 -5.01 14.13 -2.79
N PRO A 73 -5.81 13.22 -3.40
CA PRO A 73 -6.73 13.58 -4.47
C PRO A 73 -7.87 14.50 -4.01
N SER A 74 -8.02 14.74 -2.70
CA SER A 74 -9.01 15.67 -2.15
C SER A 74 -8.43 17.03 -1.76
N SER A 75 -7.14 17.26 -2.00
CA SER A 75 -6.44 18.44 -1.49
C SER A 75 -7.04 19.73 -2.02
N PRO A 76 -7.19 20.80 -1.21
CA PRO A 76 -7.58 22.12 -1.69
C PRO A 76 -6.45 22.87 -2.41
N ASP A 77 -5.22 22.35 -2.36
CA ASP A 77 -4.12 22.83 -3.21
C ASP A 77 -4.22 22.14 -4.58
N ASP A 78 -4.57 22.91 -5.62
CA ASP A 78 -4.77 22.40 -6.97
C ASP A 78 -3.53 21.73 -7.55
N ALA A 79 -2.34 22.27 -7.27
CA ALA A 79 -1.09 21.68 -7.76
C ALA A 79 -0.80 20.36 -7.06
N LEU A 80 -1.02 20.28 -5.75
CA LEU A 80 -0.88 19.03 -5.00
C LEU A 80 -1.89 17.98 -5.46
N ARG A 81 -3.14 18.40 -5.68
CA ARG A 81 -4.21 17.52 -6.17
C ARG A 81 -3.89 16.98 -7.56
N GLU A 82 -3.47 17.83 -8.50
CA GLU A 82 -3.09 17.43 -9.85
C GLU A 82 -1.90 16.45 -9.86
N MET A 83 -0.87 16.70 -9.03
CA MET A 83 0.23 15.74 -8.86
C MET A 83 -0.24 14.42 -8.27
N SER A 84 -1.15 14.46 -7.30
CA SER A 84 -1.75 13.26 -6.68
C SER A 84 -2.55 12.46 -7.71
N THR A 85 -3.40 13.12 -8.51
CA THR A 85 -4.16 12.46 -9.58
C THR A 85 -3.22 11.81 -10.60
N ARG A 86 -2.15 12.49 -11.04
CA ARG A 86 -1.16 11.88 -11.95
C ARG A 86 -0.46 10.66 -11.36
N MET A 87 -0.17 10.69 -10.06
CA MET A 87 0.41 9.56 -9.35
C MET A 87 -0.55 8.35 -9.34
N LEU A 88 -1.83 8.60 -9.10
CA LEU A 88 -2.89 7.59 -9.12
C LEU A 88 -3.16 7.06 -10.54
N GLU A 89 -3.19 7.93 -11.55
CA GLU A 89 -3.25 7.55 -12.97
C GLU A 89 -2.10 6.59 -13.30
N ALA A 90 -0.88 6.91 -12.88
CA ALA A 90 0.23 6.01 -13.07
C ALA A 90 -0.13 4.66 -12.44
N ALA A 91 -0.45 4.60 -11.15
CA ALA A 91 -0.79 3.35 -10.45
C ALA A 91 -1.87 2.52 -11.18
N ILE A 92 -2.94 3.16 -11.68
CA ILE A 92 -3.97 2.52 -12.51
C ILE A 92 -3.39 1.91 -13.78
N ARG A 93 -2.59 2.66 -14.54
CA ARG A 93 -1.95 2.14 -15.76
C ARG A 93 -1.06 0.94 -15.47
N PHE A 94 -0.31 0.97 -14.36
CA PHE A 94 0.49 -0.18 -13.96
C PHE A 94 -0.36 -1.38 -13.56
N ALA A 95 -1.47 -1.15 -12.86
CA ALA A 95 -2.43 -2.21 -12.56
C ALA A 95 -2.93 -2.88 -13.85
N GLY A 96 -3.25 -2.10 -14.89
CA GLY A 96 -3.59 -2.62 -16.21
C GLY A 96 -2.43 -3.39 -16.85
N ASP A 97 -1.21 -2.85 -16.79
CA ASP A 97 -0.01 -3.51 -17.33
C ASP A 97 0.26 -4.87 -16.68
N VAL A 98 0.00 -5.04 -15.38
CA VAL A 98 0.20 -6.34 -14.68
C VAL A 98 -1.05 -7.21 -14.65
N ASP A 99 -2.09 -6.81 -15.38
CA ASP A 99 -3.40 -7.45 -15.40
C ASP A 99 -3.96 -7.66 -13.97
N ALA A 100 -3.84 -6.65 -13.10
CA ALA A 100 -4.47 -6.64 -11.79
C ALA A 100 -5.98 -6.42 -11.90
N ASN A 101 -6.73 -7.00 -10.98
CA ASN A 101 -8.19 -6.90 -10.98
C ASN A 101 -8.67 -5.52 -10.51
N MET A 102 -7.91 -4.89 -9.61
CA MET A 102 -8.26 -3.58 -9.05
C MET A 102 -7.03 -2.83 -8.56
N VAL A 103 -7.22 -1.52 -8.40
CA VAL A 103 -6.32 -0.63 -7.67
C VAL A 103 -7.01 -0.11 -6.41
N ILE A 104 -6.30 -0.15 -5.28
CA ILE A 104 -6.71 0.49 -4.03
C ILE A 104 -6.15 1.90 -4.00
N VAL A 105 -7.03 2.88 -3.74
CA VAL A 105 -6.68 4.29 -3.63
C VAL A 105 -7.19 4.88 -2.32
N HIS A 106 -6.41 5.78 -1.74
CA HIS A 106 -6.82 6.52 -0.54
C HIS A 106 -7.56 7.80 -0.94
N PRO A 107 -8.61 8.21 -0.21
CA PRO A 107 -9.35 9.44 -0.50
C PRO A 107 -8.53 10.71 -0.23
N GLY A 108 -7.42 10.60 0.50
CA GLY A 108 -6.68 11.74 1.02
C GLY A 108 -7.43 12.42 2.17
N GLY A 109 -7.31 13.74 2.28
CA GLY A 109 -8.09 14.54 3.22
C GLY A 109 -7.67 14.37 4.67
N ILE A 110 -6.37 14.18 4.88
CA ILE A 110 -5.75 14.04 6.20
C ILE A 110 -5.17 15.41 6.60
N TYR A 111 -5.69 15.98 7.68
CA TYR A 111 -5.34 17.33 8.15
C TYR A 111 -4.89 17.31 9.61
N PRO A 112 -4.18 18.33 10.10
CA PRO A 112 -3.83 18.43 11.52
C PRO A 112 -5.03 18.34 12.48
N SER A 113 -6.20 18.82 12.05
CA SER A 113 -7.47 18.74 12.78
C SER A 113 -8.64 18.67 11.80
N THR A 114 -9.73 18.04 12.22
CA THR A 114 -11.03 18.04 11.52
C THR A 114 -11.69 19.42 11.47
N GLU A 115 -11.25 20.36 12.31
CA GLU A 115 -11.67 21.76 12.25
C GLU A 115 -10.88 22.60 11.23
N ASP A 116 -9.88 22.03 10.55
CA ASP A 116 -9.09 22.75 9.56
C ASP A 116 -10.00 23.26 8.41
N PRO A 117 -10.05 24.58 8.15
CA PRO A 117 -10.88 25.13 7.09
C PRO A 117 -10.62 24.52 5.71
N ARG A 118 -9.39 24.02 5.48
CA ARG A 118 -8.96 23.34 4.26
C ARG A 118 -9.69 22.00 4.03
N ALA A 119 -10.17 21.37 5.09
CA ALA A 119 -10.93 20.11 5.01
C ALA A 119 -12.30 20.28 4.33
N ARG A 120 -12.85 21.51 4.31
CA ARG A 120 -14.18 21.77 3.72
C ARG A 120 -14.17 21.49 2.22
N GLY A 121 -15.21 20.79 1.73
CA GLY A 121 -15.35 20.42 0.32
C GLY A 121 -14.40 19.31 -0.15
N GLY A 122 -13.81 18.54 0.77
CA GLY A 122 -12.93 17.41 0.42
C GLY A 122 -13.63 16.38 -0.46
N ILE A 123 -14.89 16.04 -0.17
CA ILE A 123 -15.71 15.13 -0.98
C ILE A 123 -15.90 15.64 -2.42
N ASP A 124 -16.21 16.93 -2.61
CA ASP A 124 -16.42 17.49 -3.96
C ASP A 124 -15.13 17.44 -4.79
N ARG A 125 -13.98 17.75 -4.17
CA ARG A 125 -12.68 17.66 -4.84
C ARG A 125 -12.31 16.23 -5.17
N LEU A 126 -12.52 15.30 -4.23
CA LEU A 126 -12.32 13.88 -4.46
C LEU A 126 -13.21 13.36 -5.60
N THR A 127 -14.48 13.78 -5.64
CA THR A 127 -15.43 13.45 -6.72
C THR A 127 -14.87 13.89 -8.08
N GLY A 128 -14.33 15.11 -8.18
CA GLY A 128 -13.68 15.59 -9.41
C GLY A 128 -12.48 14.74 -9.81
N SER A 129 -11.55 14.48 -8.88
CA SER A 129 -10.37 13.66 -9.13
C SER A 129 -10.71 12.21 -9.51
N LEU A 130 -11.71 11.59 -8.89
CA LEU A 130 -12.15 10.24 -9.22
C LEU A 130 -12.86 10.16 -10.56
N GLY A 131 -13.60 11.20 -10.96
CA GLY A 131 -14.19 11.27 -12.29
C GLY A 131 -13.14 11.14 -13.39
N GLU A 132 -12.02 11.85 -13.27
CA GLU A 132 -10.89 11.76 -14.21
C GLU A 132 -10.22 10.38 -14.18
N LEU A 133 -10.06 9.79 -13.00
CA LEU A 133 -9.42 8.48 -12.83
C LEU A 133 -10.32 7.32 -13.31
N GLY A 134 -11.64 7.46 -13.20
CA GLY A 134 -12.60 6.43 -13.60
C GLY A 134 -12.54 6.11 -15.09
N ASP A 135 -12.43 7.13 -15.95
CA ASP A 135 -12.27 6.94 -17.40
C ASP A 135 -10.98 6.16 -17.71
N ILE A 136 -9.87 6.53 -17.05
CA ILE A 136 -8.56 5.88 -17.23
C ILE A 136 -8.60 4.42 -16.75
N ALA A 137 -9.27 4.17 -15.63
CA ALA A 137 -9.42 2.83 -15.08
C ALA A 137 -10.28 1.93 -15.98
N GLY A 138 -11.36 2.49 -16.55
CA GLY A 138 -12.17 1.83 -17.57
C GLY A 138 -11.36 1.43 -18.80
N ASP A 139 -10.53 2.34 -19.33
CA ASP A 139 -9.63 2.06 -20.46
C ASP A 139 -8.57 1.00 -20.12
N ALA A 140 -8.07 0.99 -18.88
CA ALA A 140 -7.11 0.01 -18.40
C ALA A 140 -7.74 -1.35 -18.03
N GLY A 141 -9.07 -1.44 -17.96
CA GLY A 141 -9.78 -2.64 -17.51
C GLY A 141 -9.58 -2.96 -16.03
N VAL A 142 -9.35 -1.94 -15.20
CA VAL A 142 -9.03 -2.07 -13.76
C VAL A 142 -10.15 -1.44 -12.94
N ALA A 143 -10.56 -2.10 -11.86
CA ALA A 143 -11.51 -1.51 -10.91
C ALA A 143 -10.82 -0.55 -9.94
N ILE A 144 -11.46 0.57 -9.60
CA ILE A 144 -11.01 1.48 -8.52
C ILE A 144 -11.74 1.12 -7.23
N THR A 145 -10.99 0.78 -6.19
CA THR A 145 -11.53 0.61 -4.82
C THR A 145 -10.97 1.72 -3.93
N LEU A 146 -11.86 2.49 -3.30
CA LEU A 146 -11.45 3.44 -2.27
C LEU A 146 -11.27 2.73 -0.93
N GLU A 147 -10.09 2.86 -0.34
CA GLU A 147 -9.84 2.45 1.04
C GLU A 147 -10.01 3.65 1.96
N ASN A 148 -10.94 3.55 2.92
CA ASN A 148 -11.08 4.57 3.95
C ASN A 148 -9.85 4.60 4.85
N MET A 149 -9.39 5.81 5.18
CA MET A 149 -8.29 6.04 6.11
C MET A 149 -8.78 6.02 7.56
N PRO A 150 -7.95 5.57 8.51
CA PRO A 150 -8.28 5.64 9.93
C PRO A 150 -8.54 7.09 10.35
N TRP A 151 -9.45 7.28 11.31
CA TRP A 151 -9.79 8.62 11.84
C TRP A 151 -8.56 9.38 12.35
N PHE A 152 -7.60 8.65 12.95
CA PHE A 152 -6.33 9.21 13.38
C PHE A 152 -5.19 8.67 12.55
N TYR A 153 -4.34 9.58 12.08
CA TYR A 153 -3.21 9.26 11.22
C TYR A 153 -1.91 9.78 11.83
N HIS A 154 -0.91 8.92 11.98
CA HIS A 154 0.40 9.29 12.51
C HIS A 154 1.35 9.65 11.37
N ARG A 155 1.43 10.94 11.04
CA ARG A 155 2.34 11.44 10.02
C ARG A 155 3.74 11.58 10.62
N LYS A 156 4.69 10.76 10.15
CA LYS A 156 6.12 10.94 10.43
C LYS A 156 6.75 11.80 9.31
N PRO A 157 7.26 12.99 9.62
CA PRO A 157 8.05 13.75 8.66
C PRO A 157 9.29 12.96 8.19
N LEU A 158 9.60 12.97 6.89
CA LEU A 158 10.80 12.31 6.36
C LEU A 158 12.11 13.02 6.74
N ASP A 159 12.05 14.28 7.17
CA ASP A 159 13.21 15.03 7.69
C ASP A 159 13.65 14.60 9.11
N GLY A 160 13.03 13.54 9.66
CA GLY A 160 13.30 13.06 11.01
C GLY A 160 12.63 13.89 12.10
N GLY A 161 11.70 14.79 11.74
CA GLY A 161 10.87 15.53 12.68
C GLY A 161 10.01 14.63 13.57
N LYS A 162 9.40 15.24 14.59
CA LYS A 162 8.50 14.53 15.50
C LYS A 162 7.26 14.05 14.74
N THR A 163 6.86 12.81 14.98
CA THR A 163 5.58 12.28 14.51
C THR A 163 4.43 13.17 14.99
N GLN A 164 3.56 13.54 14.07
CA GLN A 164 2.37 14.33 14.33
C GLN A 164 1.13 13.45 14.19
N ARG A 165 0.11 13.71 15.03
CA ARG A 165 -1.19 13.06 14.92
C ARG A 165 -2.11 13.98 14.15
N TRP A 166 -2.54 13.53 12.99
CA TRP A 166 -3.49 14.19 12.10
C TRP A 166 -4.81 13.41 12.10
N GLN A 167 -5.84 13.96 11.48
CA GLN A 167 -7.18 13.39 11.39
C GLN A 167 -7.64 13.28 9.94
N SER A 168 -8.27 12.15 9.59
CA SER A 168 -9.03 12.02 8.34
C SER A 168 -10.33 12.82 8.43
N THR A 169 -10.75 13.46 7.34
CA THR A 169 -11.90 14.40 7.35
C THR A 169 -12.96 14.11 6.31
N ILE A 170 -12.80 13.06 5.50
CA ILE A 170 -13.61 12.87 4.28
C ILE A 170 -14.61 11.75 4.38
N LEU A 171 -14.21 10.56 4.84
CA LEU A 171 -15.10 9.40 4.96
C LEU A 171 -15.28 9.05 6.44
N VAL A 172 -15.95 9.96 7.15
CA VAL A 172 -16.10 9.95 8.62
C VAL A 172 -17.40 9.26 9.03
N ASP A 173 -18.46 9.49 8.25
CA ASP A 173 -19.76 8.86 8.38
C ASP A 173 -20.03 7.94 7.17
N PRO A 174 -20.75 6.81 7.33
CA PRO A 174 -21.14 5.96 6.20
C PRO A 174 -21.85 6.71 5.07
N GLY A 175 -22.57 7.81 5.36
CA GLY A 175 -23.23 8.66 4.36
C GLY A 175 -22.27 9.42 3.44
N ASP A 176 -21.03 9.65 3.87
CA ASP A 176 -20.02 10.37 3.08
C ASP A 176 -19.62 9.62 1.81
N ALA A 177 -19.84 8.30 1.77
CA ALA A 177 -19.62 7.46 0.60
C ALA A 177 -20.61 7.73 -0.53
N GLY A 178 -21.81 8.23 -0.24
CA GLY A 178 -22.93 8.33 -1.19
C GLY A 178 -22.55 9.02 -2.51
N PRO A 179 -21.93 10.22 -2.48
CA PRO A 179 -21.48 10.92 -3.68
C PRO A 179 -20.44 10.17 -4.51
N LEU A 180 -19.75 9.17 -3.95
CA LEU A 180 -18.63 8.47 -4.59
C LEU A 180 -19.04 7.16 -5.28
N MET A 181 -20.20 6.57 -4.94
CA MET A 181 -20.58 5.20 -5.37
C MET A 181 -20.84 5.03 -6.87
N GLY A 182 -20.86 6.11 -7.64
CA GLY A 182 -20.89 6.07 -9.11
C GLY A 182 -19.52 6.24 -9.77
N LEU A 183 -18.47 6.49 -8.99
CA LEU A 183 -17.13 6.83 -9.46
C LEU A 183 -16.08 5.76 -9.12
N VAL A 184 -16.45 4.80 -8.28
CA VAL A 184 -15.59 3.71 -7.83
C VAL A 184 -16.37 2.41 -7.86
N ASP A 185 -15.66 1.30 -8.02
CA ASP A 185 -16.23 -0.04 -8.07
C ASP A 185 -16.43 -0.64 -6.67
N GLY A 186 -15.75 -0.07 -5.67
CA GLY A 186 -15.83 -0.58 -4.31
C GLY A 186 -15.33 0.39 -3.24
N LEU A 187 -15.72 0.08 -2.00
CA LEU A 187 -15.15 0.63 -0.79
C LEU A 187 -14.53 -0.50 0.03
N THR A 188 -13.37 -0.22 0.59
CA THR A 188 -12.77 -1.04 1.64
C THR A 188 -12.43 -0.17 2.84
N LEU A 189 -12.22 -0.80 3.98
CA LEU A 189 -11.83 -0.14 5.22
C LEU A 189 -10.47 -0.69 5.59
N ASP A 190 -9.52 0.19 5.94
CA ASP A 190 -8.32 -0.23 6.68
C ASP A 190 -8.73 -0.56 8.12
N VAL A 191 -9.40 -1.70 8.30
CA VAL A 191 -9.71 -2.26 9.63
C VAL A 191 -8.45 -2.92 10.17
N SER A 192 -7.44 -2.09 10.45
CA SER A 192 -6.23 -2.39 11.21
C SER A 192 -5.67 -3.80 11.04
N HIS A 193 -4.71 -3.91 10.13
CA HIS A 193 -3.44 -4.58 10.33
C HIS A 193 -3.23 -5.17 11.75
N GLY A 194 -3.46 -6.47 11.91
CA GLY A 194 -2.91 -7.21 13.04
C GLY A 194 -1.39 -7.38 12.83
N TYR A 195 -0.58 -6.46 13.35
CA TYR A 195 0.87 -6.63 13.28
C TYR A 195 1.31 -7.74 14.26
N LEU A 196 1.64 -8.91 13.73
CA LEU A 196 2.41 -9.91 14.46
C LEU A 196 3.87 -9.46 14.54
N HIS A 197 4.21 -8.75 15.61
CA HIS A 197 5.60 -8.42 15.91
C HIS A 197 6.27 -9.57 16.66
N SER A 198 7.52 -9.88 16.29
CA SER A 198 8.42 -10.55 17.24
C SER A 198 8.59 -9.63 18.47
N PRO A 199 8.62 -10.17 19.70
CA PRO A 199 8.86 -9.38 20.92
C PRO A 199 10.12 -8.50 20.87
N GLY A 200 11.05 -8.79 19.96
CA GLY A 200 12.27 -8.00 19.73
C GLY A 200 12.14 -6.79 18.80
N GLY A 201 10.99 -6.56 18.14
CA GLY A 201 10.78 -5.44 17.22
C GLY A 201 11.49 -5.61 15.86
N GLY A 202 10.73 -5.85 14.79
CA GLY A 202 11.25 -6.14 13.44
C GLY A 202 11.83 -4.96 12.65
N ASN A 203 11.76 -3.73 13.16
CA ASN A 203 12.22 -2.54 12.42
C ASN A 203 13.58 -2.00 12.89
N GLY A 204 14.31 -2.78 13.70
CA GLY A 204 15.70 -2.50 14.05
C GLY A 204 16.67 -2.94 12.96
N CYS A 205 16.64 -2.30 11.79
CA CYS A 205 17.82 -2.30 10.93
C CYS A 205 18.89 -1.43 11.61
N ASP A 206 19.60 -2.02 12.58
CA ASP A 206 20.86 -1.48 13.08
C ASP A 206 21.84 -1.47 11.90
N THR A 207 22.25 -0.28 11.48
CA THR A 207 23.13 -0.02 10.33
C THR A 207 24.58 -0.45 10.57
N ARG A 208 24.81 -1.39 11.48
CA ARG A 208 26.10 -2.06 11.67
C ARG A 208 26.01 -3.48 11.18
N VAL A 209 26.58 -3.67 9.99
CA VAL A 209 26.96 -4.96 9.41
C VAL A 209 27.72 -5.78 10.47
N HIS A 210 27.01 -6.67 11.15
CA HIS A 210 27.58 -7.87 11.71
C HIS A 210 26.75 -9.05 11.26
N ARG A 211 27.44 -9.98 10.59
CA ARG A 211 26.90 -11.26 10.11
C ARG A 211 25.95 -11.84 11.15
N CYS A 212 24.72 -12.15 10.72
CA CYS A 212 23.87 -13.09 11.42
C CYS A 212 24.71 -14.34 11.76
N PRO A 213 24.87 -14.72 13.04
CA PRO A 213 25.48 -16.00 13.34
C PRO A 213 24.59 -17.08 12.72
N ARG A 214 25.18 -17.90 11.84
CA ARG A 214 24.49 -19.08 11.31
C ARG A 214 23.96 -19.87 12.50
N GLY A 215 22.65 -20.13 12.52
CA GLY A 215 22.06 -21.03 13.49
C GLY A 215 22.79 -22.37 13.48
N PRO A 216 22.78 -23.12 14.60
CA PRO A 216 23.47 -24.40 14.68
C PRO A 216 23.00 -25.31 13.56
N ASP A 217 23.97 -25.92 12.87
CA ASP A 217 23.75 -26.88 11.80
C ASP A 217 22.88 -28.04 12.33
N PRO A 218 21.69 -28.29 11.73
CA PRO A 218 20.78 -29.35 12.18
C PRO A 218 21.39 -30.76 12.05
N THR A 219 22.57 -30.91 11.44
CA THR A 219 23.30 -32.19 11.38
C THR A 219 24.16 -32.48 12.60
N SER A 220 24.27 -31.54 13.55
CA SER A 220 25.09 -31.68 14.77
C SER A 220 24.31 -32.23 15.98
N ALA A 221 23.55 -33.30 15.79
CA ALA A 221 23.00 -34.04 16.93
C ALA A 221 24.13 -34.86 17.61
N PRO A 222 24.36 -34.72 18.94
CA PRO A 222 25.37 -35.52 19.63
C PRO A 222 24.93 -36.99 19.69
N VAL A 223 25.77 -37.88 19.18
CA VAL A 223 25.64 -39.33 19.34
C VAL A 223 25.63 -39.66 20.83
N ARG A 224 24.47 -40.11 21.34
CA ARG A 224 24.36 -40.67 22.69
C ARG A 224 25.27 -41.89 22.80
N ARG A 225 26.38 -41.77 23.54
CA ARG A 225 27.16 -42.93 23.97
C ARG A 225 26.35 -43.68 25.03
N THR A 226 25.97 -44.91 24.74
CA THR A 226 25.48 -45.87 25.73
C THR A 226 26.62 -46.23 26.69
N PRO A 227 26.40 -46.24 28.01
CA PRO A 227 27.39 -46.73 28.95
C PRO A 227 27.52 -48.25 28.81
N SER A 228 28.74 -48.72 28.58
CA SER A 228 29.12 -50.12 28.69
C SER A 228 28.95 -50.58 30.15
N ARG A 229 28.11 -51.59 30.38
CA ARG A 229 28.06 -52.30 31.65
C ARG A 229 29.30 -53.21 31.80
N PRO A 230 29.88 -53.32 33.01
CA PRO A 230 30.79 -54.41 33.34
C PRO A 230 30.06 -55.76 33.41
#